data_AF-A0A674I7X0-F1
#
_entry.id   AF-A0A674I7X0-F1
#
_cell.length_a   1.000
_cell.length_b   1.000
_cell.length_c   1.000
_cell.angle_alpha   90.00
_cell.angle_beta   90.00
_cell.angle_gamma   90.00
#
_symmetry.space_group_name_H-M   'P 1'
#
loop_
_entity.id
_entity.type
_entity.pdbx_description
1 polymer ?
#
loop_
_entity_poly.entity_id
_entity_poly.type
_entity_poly.pdbx_seq_one_letter_code
_entity_poly.pdbx_strand_id
1 'polypeptide(L)'
;MVLTQILHYYASEVSLILLFTASVLCQVEPVGRWFEAFIKRRNINVSASFQELEDEKELSEESGDEELQLEEFPMLKTLDPKDWKNQDHYAVLGLGHIRYRAAQKQIKAAHKAMVLKHHPDKRKAAGEQIGEGDNDYFTCITKAYEILSDPVKRRAFNSIDPTFDNSVPSKSEAKENFFEVFSPVFERNAR
;
A
#
# COMPACT_ATOMS: atom_id res chain seq x y z
N MET A 1 0.39 82.92 17.42
CA MET A 1 -0.60 81.88 17.01
C MET A 1 0.04 80.69 16.27
N VAL A 2 1.13 80.85 15.51
CA VAL A 2 1.70 79.74 14.70
C VAL A 2 2.53 78.73 15.51
N LEU A 3 3.21 79.16 16.59
CA LEU A 3 4.06 78.28 17.42
C LEU A 3 3.29 77.25 18.26
N THR A 4 2.07 77.57 18.72
CA THR A 4 1.22 76.66 19.50
C THR A 4 0.57 75.56 18.66
N GLN A 5 0.36 75.80 17.36
CA GLN A 5 -0.20 74.80 16.43
C GLN A 5 0.82 73.73 16.02
N ILE A 6 2.11 74.11 15.92
CA ILE A 6 3.19 73.17 15.60
C ILE A 6 3.48 72.22 16.78
N LEU A 7 3.45 72.72 18.02
CA LEU A 7 3.66 71.89 19.21
C LEU A 7 2.54 70.87 19.45
N HIS A 8 1.27 71.23 19.19
CA HIS A 8 0.15 70.28 19.28
C HIS A 8 0.20 69.19 18.20
N TYR A 9 0.66 69.53 17.00
CA TYR A 9 0.82 68.57 15.90
C TYR A 9 1.91 67.54 16.23
N TYR A 10 3.07 67.98 16.71
CA TYR A 10 4.16 67.09 17.15
C TYR A 10 3.79 66.23 18.36
N ALA A 11 3.02 66.74 19.32
CA ALA A 11 2.57 65.95 20.48
C ALA A 11 1.58 64.83 20.08
N SER A 12 0.76 65.05 19.04
CA SER A 12 -0.17 64.04 18.52
C SER A 12 0.54 62.93 17.73
N GLU A 13 1.59 63.26 16.97
CA GLU A 13 2.37 62.27 16.21
C GLU A 13 3.23 61.39 17.12
N VAL A 14 3.80 61.94 18.21
CA VAL A 14 4.58 61.14 19.18
C VAL A 14 3.67 60.20 19.99
N SER A 15 2.42 60.59 20.29
CA SER A 15 1.45 59.69 20.93
C SER A 15 0.99 58.54 20.01
N LEU A 16 0.96 58.76 18.69
CA LEU A 16 0.54 57.76 17.71
C LEU A 16 1.59 56.66 17.50
N ILE A 17 2.88 56.97 17.68
CA ILE A 17 3.97 55.99 17.49
C ILE A 17 4.09 55.03 18.69
N LEU A 18 3.64 55.44 19.88
CA LEU A 18 3.67 54.60 21.08
C LEU A 18 2.54 53.55 21.15
N LEU A 19 1.56 53.64 20.26
CA LEU A 19 0.36 52.79 20.23
C LEU A 19 0.46 51.59 19.27
N PHE A 20 1.54 51.49 18.50
CA PHE A 20 1.75 50.32 17.63
C PHE A 20 2.82 49.40 18.23
N THR A 21 2.40 48.16 18.48
CA THR A 21 3.19 46.99 18.90
C THR A 21 3.34 46.78 20.41
N ALA A 22 2.22 46.47 21.07
CA ALA A 22 2.30 45.57 22.23
C ALA A 22 2.75 44.19 21.72
N SER A 23 3.90 43.70 22.19
CA SER A 23 4.37 42.35 21.86
C SER A 23 3.42 41.33 22.51
N VAL A 24 2.72 40.56 21.68
CA VAL A 24 1.86 39.47 22.17
C VAL A 24 2.75 38.25 22.41
N LEU A 25 2.84 37.82 23.66
CA LEU A 25 3.58 36.62 24.03
C LEU A 25 2.69 35.41 23.71
N CYS A 26 2.95 34.77 22.58
CA CYS A 26 2.22 33.59 22.16
C CYS A 26 2.88 32.33 22.74
N GLN A 27 2.08 31.47 23.38
CA GLN A 27 2.53 30.13 23.76
C GLN A 27 2.55 29.28 22.50
N VAL A 28 3.74 28.88 22.06
CA VAL A 28 3.92 27.97 20.93
C VAL A 28 4.26 26.59 21.46
N GLU A 29 3.38 25.64 21.17
CA GLU A 29 3.67 24.25 21.45
C GLU A 29 4.50 23.67 20.30
N PRO A 30 5.61 22.98 20.61
CA PRO A 30 6.37 22.31 19.59
C PRO A 30 5.58 21.10 19.10
N VAL A 31 5.09 21.16 17.87
CA VAL A 31 4.26 20.13 17.26
C VAL A 31 4.82 19.69 15.91
N GLY A 32 4.48 18.47 15.50
CA GLY A 32 4.79 17.93 14.19
C GLY A 32 5.91 16.90 14.17
N ARG A 33 5.99 16.20 13.04
CA ARG A 33 6.81 14.99 12.84
C ARG A 33 8.28 15.17 13.24
N TRP A 34 8.85 16.35 12.94
CA TRP A 34 10.25 16.65 13.25
C TRP A 34 10.52 16.83 14.75
N PHE A 35 9.57 17.40 15.49
CA PHE A 35 9.69 17.55 16.94
C PHE A 35 9.50 16.22 17.66
N GLU A 36 8.52 15.41 17.23
CA GLU A 36 8.33 14.04 17.74
C GLU A 36 9.58 13.19 17.54
N ALA A 37 10.19 13.24 16.34
CA ALA A 37 11.44 12.56 16.04
C ALA A 37 12.58 13.03 16.96
N PHE A 38 12.68 14.34 17.25
CA PHE A 38 13.68 14.89 18.16
C PHE A 38 13.52 14.37 19.59
N ILE A 39 12.29 14.33 20.13
CA ILE A 39 12.04 13.82 21.48
C ILE A 39 12.36 12.33 21.59
N LYS A 40 11.98 11.52 20.59
CA LYS A 40 12.33 10.09 20.53
C LYS A 40 13.86 9.89 20.56
N ARG A 41 14.61 10.62 19.71
CA ARG A 41 16.09 10.56 19.69
C ARG A 41 16.72 10.89 21.04
N ARG A 42 16.22 11.95 21.70
CA ARG A 42 16.74 12.37 23.01
C ARG A 42 16.53 11.29 24.08
N ASN A 43 15.42 10.57 24.02
CA ASN A 43 15.11 9.55 25.00
C ASN A 43 15.85 8.22 24.75
N ILE A 44 16.22 7.93 23.49
CA ILE A 44 16.83 6.66 23.08
C ILE A 44 18.37 6.77 22.90
N ASN A 45 18.92 7.99 22.84
CA ASN A 45 20.36 8.29 22.70
C ASN A 45 20.99 7.68 21.43
N VAL A 46 20.26 7.78 20.31
CA VAL A 46 20.60 7.18 19.01
C VAL A 46 20.65 8.26 17.92
N SER A 47 21.56 8.10 16.95
CA SER A 47 21.77 9.05 15.86
C SER A 47 20.74 8.92 14.73
N ALA A 48 20.53 9.99 13.95
CA ALA A 48 19.51 10.05 12.90
C ALA A 48 19.65 8.96 11.82
N SER A 49 20.87 8.51 11.52
CA SER A 49 21.13 7.46 10.53
C SER A 49 20.69 6.07 10.98
N PHE A 50 20.62 5.83 12.29
CA PHE A 50 20.19 4.54 12.83
C PHE A 50 18.67 4.47 12.96
N GLN A 51 18.02 5.60 13.26
CA GLN A 51 16.56 5.68 13.28
C GLN A 51 15.93 5.50 11.89
N GLU A 52 16.52 6.01 10.80
CA GLU A 52 15.97 5.71 9.45
C GLU A 52 16.00 4.21 9.13
N LEU A 53 17.04 3.50 9.59
CA LEU A 53 17.11 2.05 9.45
C LEU A 53 16.10 1.34 10.34
N GLU A 54 15.89 1.80 11.57
CA GLU A 54 14.86 1.26 12.48
C GLU A 54 13.45 1.60 12.03
N ASP A 55 13.17 2.78 11.49
CA ASP A 55 11.86 3.17 10.96
C ASP A 55 11.56 2.41 9.66
N GLU A 56 12.57 2.14 8.80
CA GLU A 56 12.40 1.20 7.68
C GLU A 56 12.17 -0.24 8.18
N LYS A 57 12.82 -0.62 9.28
CA LYS A 57 12.62 -1.92 9.91
C LYS A 57 11.24 -2.02 10.56
N GLU A 58 10.79 -1.01 11.29
CA GLU A 58 9.46 -0.90 11.89
C GLU A 58 8.40 -0.78 10.81
N LEU A 59 8.61 -0.09 9.68
CA LEU A 59 7.71 -0.16 8.52
C LEU A 59 7.68 -1.57 7.90
N SER A 60 8.76 -2.33 8.01
CA SER A 60 8.82 -3.74 7.59
C SER A 60 8.23 -4.72 8.61
N GLU A 61 8.22 -4.35 9.90
CA GLU A 61 7.75 -5.15 11.05
C GLU A 61 6.31 -4.79 11.48
N GLU A 62 5.82 -3.57 11.19
CA GLU A 62 4.41 -3.12 11.30
C GLU A 62 3.60 -3.59 10.08
N SER A 63 4.27 -4.02 9.01
CA SER A 63 3.80 -5.12 8.18
C SER A 63 3.94 -6.44 8.95
N GLY A 64 3.44 -6.47 10.18
CA GLY A 64 3.43 -7.66 11.01
C GLY A 64 2.85 -8.78 10.19
N ASP A 65 3.54 -9.92 10.13
CA ASP A 65 3.21 -11.10 10.91
C ASP A 65 1.71 -11.29 11.29
N GLU A 66 0.76 -10.76 10.52
CA GLU A 66 -0.18 -11.66 9.89
C GLU A 66 0.72 -12.61 9.11
N GLU A 67 1.15 -13.68 9.79
CA GLU A 67 1.40 -14.95 9.17
C GLU A 67 0.14 -15.17 8.32
N LEU A 68 0.19 -14.67 7.08
CA LEU A 68 -0.68 -15.10 6.02
C LEU A 68 -0.43 -16.59 6.07
N GLN A 69 -1.34 -17.31 6.73
CA GLN A 69 -1.47 -18.73 6.69
C GLN A 69 -1.77 -19.00 5.22
N LEU A 70 -0.73 -18.91 4.41
CA LEU A 70 -0.62 -19.46 3.09
C LEU A 70 -0.74 -20.94 3.39
N GLU A 71 -2.00 -21.39 3.47
CA GLU A 71 -2.35 -22.79 3.46
C GLU A 71 -1.43 -23.41 2.42
N GLU A 72 -0.66 -24.40 2.86
CA GLU A 72 0.29 -25.07 2.00
C GLU A 72 -0.52 -25.72 0.90
N PHE A 73 -0.75 -25.00 -0.21
CA PHE A 73 -1.66 -25.46 -1.23
C PHE A 73 -1.00 -26.65 -1.91
N PRO A 74 -1.50 -27.89 -1.72
CA PRO A 74 -0.93 -29.07 -2.39
C PRO A 74 -1.06 -28.97 -3.91
N MET A 75 -1.86 -28.01 -4.42
CA MET A 75 -2.00 -27.67 -5.82
C MET A 75 -0.71 -27.20 -6.50
N LEU A 76 0.20 -26.51 -5.80
CA LEU A 76 1.40 -25.94 -6.45
C LEU A 76 2.29 -27.01 -7.10
N LYS A 77 2.44 -28.17 -6.45
CA LYS A 77 3.27 -29.28 -6.94
C LYS A 77 2.65 -30.00 -8.15
N THR A 78 1.37 -29.75 -8.42
CA THR A 78 0.64 -30.35 -9.56
C THR A 78 0.57 -29.44 -10.79
N LEU A 79 1.05 -28.20 -10.68
CA LEU A 79 1.01 -27.23 -11.78
C LEU A 79 2.04 -27.59 -12.85
N ASP A 80 1.64 -27.50 -14.12
CA ASP A 80 2.54 -27.62 -15.26
C ASP A 80 3.18 -26.24 -15.56
N PRO A 81 4.51 -26.10 -15.50
CA PRO A 81 5.21 -24.86 -15.81
C PRO A 81 4.97 -24.35 -17.24
N LYS A 82 4.63 -25.25 -18.18
CA LYS A 82 4.38 -24.86 -19.59
C LYS A 82 3.03 -24.17 -19.76
N ASP A 83 2.06 -24.50 -18.93
CA ASP A 83 0.70 -23.94 -18.97
C ASP A 83 0.49 -22.80 -17.97
N TRP A 84 1.56 -22.07 -17.64
CA TRP A 84 1.50 -20.97 -16.66
C TRP A 84 0.47 -19.88 -17.04
N LYS A 85 0.20 -19.67 -18.34
CA LYS A 85 -0.69 -18.61 -18.82
C LYS A 85 -2.16 -18.82 -18.45
N ASN A 86 -2.60 -20.07 -18.35
CA ASN A 86 -3.99 -20.41 -18.03
C ASN A 86 -4.20 -20.67 -16.53
N GLN A 87 -3.14 -20.56 -15.73
CA GLN A 87 -3.20 -20.77 -14.30
C GLN A 87 -3.76 -19.54 -13.57
N ASP A 88 -4.44 -19.78 -12.46
CA ASP A 88 -4.89 -18.72 -11.58
C ASP A 88 -3.69 -18.14 -10.80
N HIS A 89 -3.15 -17.02 -11.28
CA HIS A 89 -2.01 -16.34 -10.66
C HIS A 89 -2.27 -15.90 -9.22
N TYR A 90 -3.52 -15.59 -8.85
CA TYR A 90 -3.85 -15.25 -7.47
C TYR A 90 -3.79 -16.50 -6.58
N ALA A 91 -4.32 -17.63 -7.05
CA ALA A 91 -4.23 -18.90 -6.33
C ALA A 91 -2.78 -19.37 -6.18
N VAL A 92 -1.94 -19.19 -7.22
CA VAL A 92 -0.51 -19.53 -7.17
C VAL A 92 0.24 -18.75 -6.09
N LEU A 93 -0.12 -17.49 -5.83
CA LEU A 93 0.44 -16.69 -4.73
C LEU A 93 -0.27 -16.91 -3.39
N GLY A 94 -1.26 -17.80 -3.31
CA GLY A 94 -2.09 -18.01 -2.11
C GLY A 94 -3.06 -16.86 -1.81
N LEU A 95 -3.29 -15.98 -2.78
CA LEU A 95 -4.23 -14.85 -2.73
C LEU A 95 -5.57 -15.16 -3.42
N GLY A 96 -5.88 -16.45 -3.63
CA GLY A 96 -7.08 -16.89 -4.34
C GLY A 96 -8.40 -16.41 -3.71
N HIS A 97 -8.41 -16.12 -2.41
CA HIS A 97 -9.57 -15.60 -1.68
C HIS A 97 -9.77 -14.08 -1.87
N ILE A 98 -8.71 -13.30 -2.09
CA ILE A 98 -8.77 -11.83 -2.27
C ILE A 98 -8.86 -11.45 -3.75
N ARG A 99 -8.21 -12.22 -4.64
CA ARG A 99 -8.17 -12.02 -6.10
C ARG A 99 -7.85 -10.55 -6.48
N TYR A 100 -8.67 -9.96 -7.36
CA TYR A 100 -8.51 -8.61 -7.88
C TYR A 100 -8.49 -7.51 -6.81
N ARG A 101 -9.02 -7.77 -5.61
CA ARG A 101 -9.01 -6.82 -4.49
C ARG A 101 -7.67 -6.75 -3.75
N ALA A 102 -6.72 -7.63 -4.05
CA ALA A 102 -5.43 -7.68 -3.34
C ALA A 102 -4.62 -6.40 -3.53
N ALA A 103 -4.13 -5.82 -2.43
CA ALA A 103 -3.26 -4.65 -2.49
C ALA A 103 -1.88 -5.02 -3.04
N GLN A 104 -1.20 -4.06 -3.67
CA GLN A 104 0.15 -4.31 -4.22
C GLN A 104 1.15 -4.76 -3.14
N LYS A 105 1.00 -4.25 -1.92
CA LYS A 105 1.80 -4.66 -0.76
C LYS A 105 1.58 -6.15 -0.42
N GLN A 106 0.33 -6.61 -0.42
CA GLN A 106 -0.02 -8.01 -0.16
C GLN A 106 0.56 -8.96 -1.22
N ILE A 107 0.52 -8.56 -2.50
CA ILE A 107 1.11 -9.33 -3.60
C ILE A 107 2.62 -9.49 -3.42
N LYS A 108 3.32 -8.41 -3.05
CA LYS A 108 4.76 -8.45 -2.76
C LYS A 108 5.09 -9.33 -1.55
N ALA A 109 4.32 -9.19 -0.47
CA ALA A 109 4.48 -9.98 0.75
C ALA A 109 4.27 -11.48 0.48
N ALA A 110 3.18 -11.84 -0.22
CA ALA A 110 2.86 -13.21 -0.60
C ALA A 110 3.97 -13.82 -1.48
N HIS A 111 4.46 -13.09 -2.48
CA HIS A 111 5.57 -13.55 -3.31
C HIS A 111 6.85 -13.80 -2.48
N LYS A 112 7.22 -12.88 -1.57
CA LYS A 112 8.37 -13.06 -0.67
C LYS A 112 8.23 -14.33 0.17
N ALA A 113 7.05 -14.57 0.74
CA ALA A 113 6.78 -15.76 1.53
C ALA A 113 6.87 -17.05 0.68
N MET A 114 6.31 -17.05 -0.53
CA MET A 114 6.35 -18.18 -1.46
C MET A 114 7.78 -18.51 -1.91
N VAL A 115 8.59 -17.49 -2.21
CA VAL A 115 10.00 -17.69 -2.57
C VAL A 115 10.76 -18.31 -1.41
N LEU A 116 10.62 -17.82 -0.18
CA LEU A 116 11.33 -18.36 0.99
C LEU A 116 10.99 -19.83 1.30
N LYS A 117 9.76 -20.26 0.97
CA LYS A 117 9.30 -21.64 1.15
C LYS A 117 9.74 -22.55 0.00
N HIS A 118 9.59 -22.11 -1.24
CA HIS A 118 9.72 -22.97 -2.43
C HIS A 118 10.97 -22.71 -3.29
N HIS A 119 11.91 -21.88 -2.84
CA HIS A 119 13.13 -21.63 -3.60
C HIS A 119 13.88 -22.93 -3.95
N PRO A 120 14.35 -23.11 -5.20
CA PRO A 120 14.98 -24.35 -5.63
C PRO A 120 16.27 -24.68 -4.85
N ASP A 121 17.00 -23.68 -4.37
CA ASP A 121 18.20 -23.89 -3.56
C ASP A 121 17.88 -24.58 -2.21
N LYS A 122 16.84 -24.09 -1.52
CA LYS A 122 16.40 -24.64 -0.23
C LYS A 122 15.81 -26.04 -0.38
N ARG A 123 15.10 -26.29 -1.49
CA ARG A 123 14.53 -27.60 -1.82
C ARG A 123 15.60 -28.63 -2.19
N LYS A 124 16.67 -28.21 -2.89
CA LYS A 124 17.86 -29.05 -3.14
C LYS A 124 18.52 -29.45 -1.84
N ALA A 125 18.69 -28.51 -0.92
CA ALA A 125 19.24 -28.78 0.41
C ALA A 125 18.37 -29.76 1.23
N ALA A 126 17.05 -29.75 1.03
CA ALA A 126 16.11 -30.67 1.67
C ALA A 126 16.00 -32.04 0.96
N GLY A 127 16.68 -32.24 -0.17
CA GLY A 127 16.66 -33.50 -0.92
C GLY A 127 15.39 -33.74 -1.76
N GLU A 128 14.59 -32.69 -2.04
CA GLU A 128 13.42 -32.83 -2.91
C GLU A 128 13.83 -32.96 -4.39
N GLN A 129 13.08 -33.74 -5.17
CA GLN A 129 13.22 -33.78 -6.63
C GLN A 129 12.78 -32.43 -7.21
N ILE A 130 13.70 -31.76 -7.89
CA ILE A 130 13.44 -30.50 -8.60
C ILE A 130 13.42 -30.81 -10.09
N GLY A 131 12.39 -30.32 -10.80
CA GLY A 131 12.37 -30.34 -12.26
C GLY A 131 13.59 -29.58 -12.81
N GLU A 132 14.21 -30.07 -13.88
CA GLU A 132 15.37 -29.39 -14.46
C GLU A 132 14.98 -28.04 -15.08
N GLY A 133 15.66 -26.97 -14.67
CA GLY A 133 15.53 -25.63 -15.25
C GLY A 133 14.12 -25.04 -15.11
N ASP A 134 13.54 -24.62 -16.23
CA ASP A 134 12.23 -23.95 -16.28
C ASP A 134 11.05 -24.92 -16.07
N ASN A 135 11.31 -26.22 -15.96
CA ASN A 135 10.28 -27.26 -15.75
C ASN A 135 9.90 -27.44 -14.28
N ASP A 136 10.25 -26.50 -13.40
CA ASP A 136 9.80 -26.50 -12.00
C ASP A 136 8.62 -25.54 -11.80
N TYR A 137 7.71 -25.88 -10.87
CA TYR A 137 6.55 -25.04 -10.55
C TYR A 137 6.95 -23.67 -9.97
N PHE A 138 8.20 -23.51 -9.52
CA PHE A 138 8.75 -22.21 -9.12
C PHE A 138 8.68 -21.17 -10.25
N THR A 139 8.77 -21.61 -11.52
CA THR A 139 8.54 -20.76 -12.68
C THR A 139 7.14 -20.17 -12.67
N CYS A 140 6.11 -20.95 -12.30
CA CYS A 140 4.73 -20.46 -12.17
C CYS A 140 4.60 -19.36 -11.11
N ILE A 141 5.27 -19.51 -9.96
CA ILE A 141 5.28 -18.51 -8.88
C ILE A 141 5.88 -17.19 -9.39
N THR A 142 7.01 -17.29 -10.07
CA THR A 142 7.71 -16.12 -10.63
C THR A 142 6.87 -15.42 -11.69
N LYS A 143 6.24 -16.18 -12.59
CA LYS A 143 5.36 -15.65 -13.64
C LYS A 143 4.09 -15.03 -13.09
N ALA A 144 3.48 -15.63 -12.07
CA ALA A 144 2.32 -15.08 -11.38
C ALA A 144 2.65 -13.70 -10.78
N TYR A 145 3.78 -13.58 -10.10
CA TYR A 145 4.22 -12.27 -9.58
C TYR A 145 4.54 -11.28 -10.70
N GLU A 146 5.17 -11.70 -11.80
CA GLU A 146 5.47 -10.81 -12.94
C GLU A 146 4.21 -10.14 -13.52
N ILE A 147 3.11 -10.89 -13.61
CA ILE A 147 1.82 -10.37 -14.09
C ILE A 147 1.13 -9.52 -13.03
N LEU A 148 1.06 -9.98 -11.79
CA LEU A 148 0.34 -9.30 -10.72
C LEU A 148 1.08 -8.08 -10.16
N SER A 149 2.40 -7.98 -10.40
CA SER A 149 3.23 -6.85 -10.01
C SER A 149 2.98 -5.60 -10.85
N ASP A 150 2.73 -5.77 -12.15
CA ASP A 150 2.53 -4.67 -13.08
C ASP A 150 1.03 -4.36 -13.18
N PRO A 151 0.57 -3.13 -12.85
CA PRO A 151 -0.84 -2.78 -12.90
C PRO A 151 -1.45 -2.95 -14.29
N VAL A 152 -0.67 -2.77 -15.37
CA VAL A 152 -1.16 -2.93 -16.74
C VAL A 152 -1.39 -4.40 -17.07
N LYS A 153 -0.40 -5.25 -16.78
CA LYS A 153 -0.52 -6.71 -16.98
C LYS A 153 -1.60 -7.31 -16.09
N ARG A 154 -1.68 -6.86 -14.84
CA ARG A 154 -2.71 -7.27 -13.88
C ARG A 154 -4.11 -6.93 -14.37
N ARG A 155 -4.32 -5.73 -14.93
CA ARG A 155 -5.62 -5.35 -15.51
C ARG A 155 -5.98 -6.24 -16.70
N ALA A 156 -5.02 -6.50 -17.59
CA ALA A 156 -5.24 -7.41 -18.72
C ALA A 156 -5.62 -8.83 -18.25
N PHE A 157 -4.95 -9.34 -17.22
CA PHE A 157 -5.27 -10.63 -16.61
C PHE A 157 -6.67 -10.64 -15.95
N ASN A 158 -7.00 -9.62 -15.17
CA ASN A 158 -8.32 -9.50 -14.52
C ASN A 158 -9.47 -9.43 -15.53
N SER A 159 -9.21 -8.94 -16.76
CA SER A 159 -10.21 -8.85 -17.82
C SER A 159 -10.57 -10.21 -18.42
N ILE A 160 -9.68 -11.18 -18.36
CA ILE A 160 -9.88 -12.53 -18.92
C ILE A 160 -10.18 -13.57 -17.83
N ASP A 161 -10.41 -13.13 -16.58
CA ASP A 161 -10.65 -14.04 -15.45
C ASP A 161 -11.95 -14.83 -15.66
N PRO A 162 -11.89 -16.17 -15.82
CA PRO A 162 -13.07 -17.00 -16.06
C PRO A 162 -13.98 -17.12 -14.84
N THR A 163 -13.49 -16.76 -13.64
CA THR A 163 -14.29 -16.77 -12.41
C THR A 163 -15.19 -15.54 -12.27
N PHE A 164 -15.05 -14.55 -13.16
CA PHE A 164 -15.85 -13.34 -13.11
C PHE A 164 -17.27 -13.57 -13.62
N ASP A 165 -18.25 -13.19 -12.81
CA ASP A 165 -19.65 -13.21 -13.20
C ASP A 165 -19.98 -12.03 -14.13
N ASN A 166 -20.13 -12.35 -15.43
CA ASN A 166 -20.55 -11.43 -16.48
C ASN A 166 -22.09 -11.34 -16.63
N SER A 167 -22.87 -11.93 -15.73
CA SER A 167 -24.33 -11.87 -15.79
C SER A 167 -24.84 -10.44 -15.63
N VAL A 168 -25.62 -9.99 -16.62
CA VAL A 168 -26.28 -8.70 -16.64
C VAL A 168 -27.79 -8.91 -16.54
N PRO A 169 -28.47 -8.23 -15.59
CA PRO A 169 -29.92 -8.30 -15.44
C PRO A 169 -30.68 -7.87 -16.72
N SER A 170 -31.86 -8.44 -16.94
CA SER A 170 -32.64 -8.15 -18.14
C SER A 170 -33.31 -6.77 -18.07
N LYS A 171 -33.62 -6.19 -19.23
CA LYS A 171 -34.29 -4.87 -19.32
C LYS A 171 -35.65 -4.85 -18.60
N SER A 172 -36.30 -6.00 -18.47
CA SER A 172 -37.59 -6.16 -17.79
C SER A 172 -37.43 -6.12 -16.26
N GLU A 173 -36.37 -6.70 -15.72
CA GLU A 173 -36.06 -6.71 -14.28
C GLU A 173 -35.66 -5.32 -13.77
N ALA A 174 -35.02 -4.51 -14.60
CA ALA A 174 -34.52 -3.19 -14.22
C ALA A 174 -35.52 -2.05 -14.37
N LYS A 175 -36.76 -2.33 -14.79
CA LYS A 175 -37.75 -1.31 -15.13
C LYS A 175 -38.29 -0.57 -13.90
N GLU A 176 -38.41 -1.25 -12.76
CA GLU A 176 -38.93 -0.66 -11.53
C GLU A 176 -37.82 -0.20 -10.58
N ASN A 177 -36.73 -0.97 -10.44
CA ASN A 177 -35.65 -0.70 -9.50
C ASN A 177 -34.26 -0.71 -10.17
N PHE A 178 -34.06 0.16 -11.18
CA PHE A 178 -32.82 0.22 -11.97
C PHE A 178 -31.55 0.28 -11.10
N PHE A 179 -31.50 1.17 -10.12
CA PHE A 179 -30.32 1.35 -9.28
C PHE A 179 -30.05 0.17 -8.37
N GLU A 180 -31.06 -0.46 -7.79
CA GLU A 180 -30.85 -1.63 -6.92
C GLU A 180 -30.35 -2.84 -7.72
N VAL A 181 -30.89 -3.03 -8.92
CA VAL A 181 -30.56 -4.16 -9.80
C VAL A 181 -29.18 -3.98 -10.45
N PHE A 182 -28.83 -2.76 -10.89
CA PHE A 182 -27.57 -2.50 -11.60
C PHE A 182 -26.41 -2.06 -10.70
N SER A 183 -26.64 -1.49 -9.51
CA SER A 183 -25.56 -1.15 -8.55
C SER A 183 -24.55 -2.30 -8.34
N PRO A 184 -24.97 -3.54 -8.02
CA PRO A 184 -24.02 -4.64 -7.83
C PRO A 184 -23.30 -5.06 -9.12
N VAL A 185 -23.89 -4.79 -10.30
CA VAL A 185 -23.23 -5.03 -11.60
C VAL A 185 -22.13 -4.00 -11.82
N PHE A 186 -22.40 -2.73 -11.52
CA PHE A 186 -21.41 -1.66 -11.64
C PHE A 186 -20.25 -1.84 -10.65
N GLU A 187 -20.55 -2.16 -9.39
CA GLU A 187 -19.52 -2.42 -8.38
C GLU A 187 -18.59 -3.57 -8.75
N ARG A 188 -19.13 -4.65 -9.34
CA ARG A 188 -18.31 -5.75 -9.87
C ARG A 188 -17.42 -5.34 -11.03
N ASN A 189 -17.91 -4.46 -11.91
CA ASN A 189 -17.19 -4.02 -13.10
C ASN A 189 -16.24 -2.85 -12.87
N ALA A 190 -16.29 -2.16 -11.72
CA ALA A 190 -15.44 -1.02 -11.36
C ALA A 190 -13.96 -1.37 -11.04
N ARG A 191 -13.50 -2.54 -11.50
CA ARG A 191 -12.19 -3.16 -11.21
C ARG A 191 -11.04 -2.60 -12.04
#